data_AF-A0A5A7THE8-F1
#
_entry.id   AF-A0A5A7THE8-F1
#
_cell.length_a   1.000
_cell.length_b   1.000
_cell.length_c   1.000
_cell.angle_alpha   90.00
_cell.angle_beta   90.00
_cell.angle_gamma   90.00
#
_symmetry.space_group_name_H-M   'P 1'
#
loop_
_entity.id
_entity.type
_entity.pdbx_description
1 polymer ?
#
loop_
_entity_poly.entity_id
_entity_poly.type
_entity_poly.pdbx_seq_one_letter_code
_entity_poly.pdbx_strand_id
1 'polypeptide(L)'
;MPQFQMHISKKEFKEIFVSKDSGGRDGELPSSSKTKNVYPPIENFWLPPSVAEKMVDAPRGGGLGSKLLQPLWFRRPSKGSLKMAMEEKHDPKEEKAVDKLREMLFLDGKLPTKFNDYHTLLRFLRMRDFDIEAAKDMFSKFIKWREDFKTDTISKDFKFEEKEEVKKCYPHGFHGVDKYGRPIYIERIGMVDLNKLLQVTTLERFVKYHVSEQEKTLSIRYPSCSIHSKKHIASTTSILDVGGVVSNF
;
A
#
# COMPACT_ATOMS: atom_id res chain seq x y z
N MET A 1 -34.40 -37.80 13.42
CA MET A 1 -33.35 -36.77 13.35
C MET A 1 -33.05 -36.51 11.87
N PRO A 2 -33.33 -35.31 11.35
CA PRO A 2 -33.27 -35.07 9.90
C PRO A 2 -31.84 -34.77 9.45
N GLN A 3 -31.43 -35.47 8.37
CA GLN A 3 -30.22 -35.23 7.60
C GLN A 3 -30.34 -33.91 6.84
N PHE A 4 -29.39 -32.99 7.03
CA PHE A 4 -29.25 -31.80 6.18
C PHE A 4 -28.28 -32.10 5.04
N GLN A 5 -28.85 -32.23 3.84
CA GLN A 5 -28.13 -32.38 2.58
C GLN A 5 -27.93 -30.97 1.99
N MET A 6 -26.70 -30.45 2.00
CA MET A 6 -26.39 -29.18 1.34
C MET A 6 -26.35 -29.36 -0.17
N HIS A 7 -27.32 -28.75 -0.85
CA HIS A 7 -27.29 -28.50 -2.29
C HIS A 7 -26.21 -27.47 -2.63
N ILE A 8 -25.17 -27.89 -3.35
CA ILE A 8 -24.24 -26.98 -4.01
C ILE A 8 -24.82 -26.68 -5.40
N SER A 9 -25.27 -25.44 -5.61
CA SER A 9 -25.67 -24.94 -6.92
C SER A 9 -24.45 -24.85 -7.84
N LYS A 10 -24.42 -25.66 -8.90
CA LYS A 10 -23.46 -25.55 -10.00
C LYS A 10 -23.78 -24.26 -10.78
N LYS A 11 -23.04 -23.18 -10.53
CA LYS A 11 -22.95 -22.08 -11.48
C LYS A 11 -21.83 -22.37 -12.47
N GLU A 12 -22.21 -22.30 -13.75
CA GLU A 12 -21.42 -22.59 -14.93
C GLU A 12 -20.07 -21.87 -14.94
N PHE A 13 -18.99 -22.64 -14.99
CA PHE A 13 -17.71 -22.16 -15.48
C PHE A 13 -17.78 -22.13 -17.01
N LYS A 14 -17.71 -20.94 -17.60
CA LYS A 14 -17.47 -20.81 -19.05
C LYS A 14 -16.02 -21.21 -19.32
N GLU A 15 -15.85 -22.31 -20.05
CA GLU A 15 -14.58 -22.77 -20.60
C GLU A 15 -13.97 -21.70 -21.50
N ILE A 16 -12.69 -21.40 -21.30
CA ILE A 16 -11.91 -20.57 -22.22
C ILE A 16 -11.27 -21.51 -23.24
N PHE A 17 -11.79 -21.49 -24.47
CA PHE A 17 -11.17 -22.15 -25.62
C PHE A 17 -9.91 -21.39 -26.06
N VAL A 18 -8.77 -22.07 -26.05
CA VAL A 18 -7.53 -21.58 -26.69
C VAL A 18 -7.52 -22.10 -28.12
N SER A 19 -7.83 -21.23 -29.09
CA SER A 19 -7.64 -21.52 -30.51
C SER A 19 -6.23 -21.12 -30.93
N LYS A 20 -5.54 -22.06 -31.58
CA LYS A 20 -4.26 -21.89 -32.25
C LYS A 20 -4.58 -21.82 -33.74
N ASP A 21 -4.41 -20.68 -34.39
CA ASP A 21 -3.88 -20.71 -35.75
C ASP A 21 -3.28 -19.39 -36.26
N SER A 22 -2.30 -19.59 -37.13
CA SER A 22 -1.50 -18.65 -37.89
C SER A 22 -2.13 -18.30 -39.25
N GLY A 23 -1.84 -17.10 -39.78
CA GLY A 23 -1.98 -16.78 -41.22
C GLY A 23 -3.03 -15.71 -41.54
N GLY A 24 -2.61 -14.61 -42.18
CA GLY A 24 -3.41 -13.39 -42.38
C GLY A 24 -4.02 -13.15 -43.76
N ARG A 25 -4.74 -12.02 -43.90
CA ARG A 25 -4.85 -11.07 -45.04
C ARG A 25 -5.97 -10.03 -44.79
N ASP A 26 -5.84 -8.91 -45.48
CA ASP A 26 -6.43 -7.58 -45.25
C ASP A 26 -7.95 -7.44 -45.48
N GLY A 27 -8.56 -6.49 -44.77
CA GLY A 27 -9.92 -5.97 -44.98
C GLY A 27 -10.25 -4.82 -44.02
N GLU A 28 -10.65 -3.65 -44.54
CA GLU A 28 -10.98 -2.43 -43.79
C GLU A 28 -12.31 -2.48 -43.00
N LEU A 29 -12.43 -1.50 -42.08
CA LEU A 29 -13.20 -1.38 -40.81
C LEU A 29 -14.74 -1.61 -40.81
N PRO A 30 -15.28 -1.85 -39.60
CA PRO A 30 -16.17 -0.83 -39.01
C PRO A 30 -15.81 -0.43 -37.56
N SER A 31 -16.40 0.68 -37.14
CA SER A 31 -16.20 1.41 -35.89
C SER A 31 -16.65 0.67 -34.61
N SER A 32 -16.16 1.13 -33.45
CA SER A 32 -16.51 0.71 -32.07
C SER A 32 -16.01 -0.70 -31.70
N SER A 33 -15.05 -0.90 -30.79
CA SER A 33 -15.07 -0.46 -29.40
C SER A 33 -13.65 -0.38 -28.83
N LYS A 34 -13.30 0.75 -28.20
CA LYS A 34 -12.06 0.87 -27.41
C LYS A 34 -12.15 -0.11 -26.23
N THR A 35 -11.45 -1.24 -26.30
CA THR A 35 -11.14 -2.04 -25.11
C THR A 35 -10.33 -1.15 -24.17
N LYS A 36 -10.98 -0.70 -23.10
CA LYS A 36 -10.36 0.08 -22.03
C LYS A 36 -9.23 -0.76 -21.46
N ASN A 37 -8.01 -0.27 -21.60
CA ASN A 37 -6.87 -0.78 -20.87
C ASN A 37 -7.14 -0.44 -19.38
N VAL A 38 -7.47 -1.44 -18.56
CA VAL A 38 -8.06 -1.24 -17.22
C VAL A 38 -7.03 -0.79 -16.18
N TYR A 39 -5.76 -0.65 -16.52
CA TYR A 39 -4.76 -0.08 -15.61
C TYR A 39 -3.75 0.78 -16.36
N PRO A 40 -3.60 2.07 -16.00
CA PRO A 40 -2.39 2.79 -16.34
C PRO A 40 -1.23 2.25 -15.47
N PRO A 41 -0.02 2.11 -16.01
CA PRO A 41 1.16 1.77 -15.22
C PRO A 41 1.40 2.86 -14.17
N ILE A 42 1.55 2.44 -12.91
CA ILE A 42 2.05 3.36 -11.87
C ILE A 42 3.54 3.60 -12.16
N GLU A 43 3.87 4.88 -12.33
CA GLU A 43 5.22 5.47 -12.46
C GLU A 43 5.93 5.28 -13.82
N ASN A 44 5.52 6.06 -14.81
CA ASN A 44 6.46 6.67 -15.75
C ASN A 44 6.10 8.14 -15.81
N PHE A 45 6.91 9.00 -15.18
CA PHE A 45 7.25 10.38 -15.55
C PHE A 45 7.89 11.01 -14.32
N TRP A 46 9.22 11.08 -14.28
CA TRP A 46 9.89 12.38 -14.29
C TRP A 46 11.40 12.19 -14.48
N LEU A 47 11.93 12.81 -15.52
CA LEU A 47 13.38 12.95 -15.71
C LEU A 47 13.88 14.11 -14.83
N PRO A 48 15.06 13.99 -14.20
CA PRO A 48 15.64 15.08 -13.43
C PRO A 48 16.02 16.26 -14.35
N PRO A 49 15.86 17.53 -13.90
CA PRO A 49 16.52 18.65 -14.55
C PRO A 49 18.04 18.46 -14.53
N SER A 50 18.71 18.83 -15.62
CA SER A 50 20.16 18.76 -15.78
C SER A 50 20.88 19.63 -14.74
N VAL A 51 21.90 19.07 -14.10
CA VAL A 51 22.75 19.76 -13.14
C VAL A 51 23.59 20.83 -13.83
N ALA A 52 23.30 22.10 -13.51
CA ALA A 52 24.24 23.20 -13.45
C ALA A 52 23.99 23.82 -12.06
N GLU A 53 24.92 24.03 -11.14
CA GLU A 53 26.36 24.24 -11.19
C GLU A 53 27.02 23.85 -9.85
N LYS A 54 28.33 23.55 -9.93
CA LYS A 54 29.44 23.84 -8.99
C LYS A 54 29.27 23.56 -7.48
N MET A 55 30.04 22.56 -7.05
CA MET A 55 30.56 22.38 -5.69
C MET A 55 31.46 23.57 -5.29
N VAL A 56 31.27 24.14 -4.09
CA VAL A 56 32.30 24.92 -3.41
C VAL A 56 32.28 24.61 -1.90
N ASP A 57 33.39 23.99 -1.48
CA ASP A 57 34.10 23.87 -0.21
C ASP A 57 33.44 24.14 1.17
N ALA A 58 33.73 23.17 2.06
CA ALA A 58 33.75 23.32 3.51
C ALA A 58 35.08 23.95 3.99
N PRO A 59 35.09 24.58 5.18
CA PRO A 59 36.07 24.08 6.16
C PRO A 59 35.61 24.07 7.63
N ARG A 60 35.87 22.91 8.25
CA ARG A 60 36.62 22.61 9.50
C ARG A 60 36.41 23.42 10.80
N GLY A 61 36.24 22.63 11.87
CA GLY A 61 36.66 22.89 13.26
C GLY A 61 35.50 22.63 14.24
N GLY A 62 35.58 21.90 15.34
CA GLY A 62 36.63 21.17 16.06
C GLY A 62 36.08 20.90 17.49
N GLY A 63 36.49 19.79 18.14
CA GLY A 63 36.51 19.71 19.60
C GLY A 63 35.41 18.90 20.35
N LEU A 64 35.80 17.66 20.69
CA LEU A 64 35.60 16.88 21.93
C LEU A 64 34.26 16.89 22.71
N GLY A 65 33.74 15.68 22.96
CA GLY A 65 32.85 15.41 24.09
C GLY A 65 32.19 14.03 24.04
N SER A 66 32.77 13.06 24.77
CA SER A 66 32.24 11.71 24.96
C SER A 66 30.93 11.71 25.78
N LYS A 67 29.95 10.88 25.36
CA LYS A 67 29.18 9.89 26.15
C LYS A 67 27.77 9.67 25.59
N LEU A 68 27.34 8.40 25.68
CA LEU A 68 25.98 7.85 25.52
C LEU A 68 25.63 7.27 24.14
N LEU A 69 26.10 6.03 23.93
CA LEU A 69 25.44 5.05 23.06
C LEU A 69 24.05 4.72 23.65
N GLN A 70 23.03 5.47 23.24
CA GLN A 70 21.68 4.95 23.15
C GLN A 70 21.36 4.67 21.69
N PRO A 71 20.83 3.49 21.32
CA PRO A 71 20.61 3.17 19.93
C PRO A 71 19.52 4.07 19.34
N LEU A 72 19.88 4.78 18.26
CA LEU A 72 19.17 5.90 17.64
C LEU A 72 17.76 5.60 17.10
N TRP A 73 17.28 4.36 17.19
CA TRP A 73 15.96 3.96 16.68
C TRP A 73 14.82 4.12 17.71
N PHE A 74 15.12 4.35 18.99
CA PHE A 74 14.10 4.60 20.03
C PHE A 74 13.66 6.07 20.15
N ARG A 75 14.27 6.99 19.39
CA ARG A 75 13.92 8.40 19.47
C ARG A 75 12.74 8.68 18.54
N ARG A 76 11.53 8.76 19.08
CA ARG A 76 10.36 9.29 18.36
C ARG A 76 10.67 10.73 17.91
N PRO A 77 10.62 11.04 16.61
CA PRO A 77 10.81 12.41 16.15
C PRO A 77 9.70 13.29 16.73
N SER A 78 10.06 14.50 17.17
CA SER A 78 9.07 15.50 17.54
C SER A 78 8.26 15.91 16.32
N LYS A 79 7.00 16.34 16.50
CA LYS A 79 6.16 16.87 15.42
C LYS A 79 6.85 17.99 14.62
N GLY A 80 7.73 18.76 15.26
CA GLY A 80 8.53 19.81 14.60
C GLY A 80 9.65 19.27 13.70
N SER A 81 10.31 18.17 14.09
CA SER A 81 11.38 17.54 13.28
C SER A 81 10.83 16.84 12.03
N LEU A 82 9.58 16.36 12.08
CA LEU A 82 8.88 15.80 10.92
C LEU A 82 8.46 16.89 9.93
N LYS A 83 8.09 18.07 10.42
CA LYS A 83 7.66 19.22 9.61
C LYS A 83 8.84 19.91 8.88
N MET A 84 10.05 19.87 9.46
CA MET A 84 11.26 20.46 8.86
C MET A 84 11.97 19.57 7.83
N ALA A 85 11.70 18.27 7.80
CA ALA A 85 12.39 17.34 6.89
C ALA A 85 11.80 17.31 5.47
N MET A 86 10.67 17.98 5.24
CA MET A 86 9.88 17.87 4.02
C MET A 86 9.28 19.22 3.67
N GLU A 87 10.08 20.10 3.06
CA GLU A 87 9.57 21.28 2.37
C GLU A 87 8.93 20.80 1.07
N GLU A 88 7.71 20.26 1.18
CA GLU A 88 7.02 19.59 0.09
C GLU A 88 6.22 20.61 -0.71
N LYS A 89 6.67 20.89 -1.93
CA LYS A 89 5.95 21.76 -2.86
C LYS A 89 4.74 21.01 -3.40
N HIS A 90 3.55 21.35 -2.91
CA HIS A 90 2.29 20.79 -3.41
C HIS A 90 1.88 21.45 -4.74
N ASP A 91 1.16 20.70 -5.58
CA ASP A 91 0.49 21.28 -6.75
C ASP A 91 -0.72 22.12 -6.28
N PRO A 92 -0.81 23.41 -6.63
CA PRO A 92 -1.93 24.26 -6.21
C PRO A 92 -3.31 23.74 -6.60
N LYS A 93 -3.42 22.98 -7.70
CA LYS A 93 -4.68 22.36 -8.12
C LYS A 93 -5.04 21.18 -7.22
N GLU A 94 -4.06 20.36 -6.87
CA GLU A 94 -4.26 19.26 -5.92
C GLU A 94 -4.63 19.79 -4.53
N GLU A 95 -3.96 20.85 -4.08
CA GLU A 95 -4.24 21.52 -2.80
C GLU A 95 -5.68 22.03 -2.73
N LYS A 96 -6.13 22.74 -3.78
CA LYS A 96 -7.52 23.21 -3.87
C LYS A 96 -8.53 22.05 -3.85
N ALA A 97 -8.23 20.94 -4.51
CA ALA A 97 -9.11 19.75 -4.51
C ALA A 97 -9.14 19.07 -3.13
N VAL A 98 -7.99 18.97 -2.47
CA VAL A 98 -7.87 18.45 -1.10
C VAL A 98 -8.65 19.30 -0.11
N ASP A 99 -8.54 20.62 -0.19
CA ASP A 99 -9.26 21.54 0.68
C ASP A 99 -10.77 21.42 0.50
N LYS A 100 -11.24 21.32 -0.75
CA LYS A 100 -12.67 21.12 -1.04
C LYS A 100 -13.18 19.76 -0.50
N LEU A 101 -12.42 18.68 -0.69
CA LEU A 101 -12.77 17.38 -0.10
C LEU A 101 -12.80 17.45 1.44
N ARG A 102 -11.82 18.13 2.04
CA ARG A 102 -11.71 18.32 3.48
C ARG A 102 -12.95 19.04 4.04
N GLU A 103 -13.34 20.15 3.42
CA GLU A 103 -14.52 20.91 3.82
C GLU A 103 -15.79 20.06 3.75
N MET A 104 -15.99 19.33 2.65
CA MET A 104 -17.17 18.45 2.49
C MET A 104 -17.22 17.33 3.52
N LEU A 105 -16.07 16.73 3.86
CA LEU A 105 -16.00 15.70 4.91
C LEU A 105 -16.23 16.27 6.31
N PHE A 106 -15.76 17.51 6.55
CA PHE A 106 -15.96 18.21 7.82
C PHE A 106 -17.43 18.56 8.06
N LEU A 107 -18.12 19.11 7.06
CA LEU A 107 -19.55 19.45 7.15
C LEU A 107 -20.43 18.22 7.42
N ASP A 108 -20.05 17.05 6.89
CA ASP A 108 -20.72 15.78 7.13
C ASP A 108 -20.40 15.15 8.51
N GLY A 109 -19.47 15.72 9.27
CA GLY A 109 -18.99 15.13 10.52
C GLY A 109 -18.17 13.85 10.35
N LYS A 110 -17.65 13.59 9.13
CA LYS A 110 -16.97 12.34 8.75
C LYS A 110 -15.46 12.50 8.60
N LEU A 111 -14.85 13.51 9.23
CA LEU A 111 -13.42 13.79 9.12
C LEU A 111 -12.68 13.59 10.46
N PRO A 112 -12.23 12.37 10.78
CA PRO A 112 -11.40 12.14 11.97
C PRO A 112 -10.05 12.83 11.85
N THR A 113 -9.57 13.43 12.94
CA THR A 113 -8.28 14.13 13.02
C THR A 113 -7.10 13.29 12.54
N LYS A 114 -7.15 11.96 12.78
CA LYS A 114 -6.11 11.01 12.38
C LYS A 114 -5.89 10.94 10.85
N PHE A 115 -6.93 11.20 10.06
CA PHE A 115 -6.93 11.02 8.59
C PHE A 115 -7.13 12.33 7.83
N ASN A 116 -6.84 13.46 8.48
CA ASN A 116 -6.99 14.81 7.90
C ASN A 116 -5.67 15.35 7.29
N ASP A 117 -4.65 14.52 7.11
CA ASP A 117 -3.44 14.97 6.44
C ASP A 117 -3.64 15.10 4.92
N TYR A 118 -2.87 16.00 4.30
CA TYR A 118 -2.92 16.28 2.85
C TYR A 118 -2.79 15.02 2.00
N HIS A 119 -1.82 14.16 2.30
CA HIS A 119 -1.50 12.97 1.51
C HIS A 119 -2.57 11.90 1.59
N THR A 120 -3.19 11.72 2.76
CA THR A 120 -4.33 10.80 2.93
C THR A 120 -5.50 11.26 2.06
N LEU A 121 -5.92 12.52 2.15
CA LEU A 121 -7.05 13.04 1.37
C LEU A 121 -6.75 13.00 -0.14
N LEU A 122 -5.54 13.39 -0.54
CA LEU A 122 -5.10 13.35 -1.92
C LEU A 122 -5.13 11.94 -2.51
N ARG A 123 -4.86 10.90 -1.71
CA ARG A 123 -4.95 9.50 -2.16
C ARG A 123 -6.36 9.13 -2.61
N PHE A 124 -7.39 9.56 -1.88
CA PHE A 124 -8.78 9.29 -2.27
C PHE A 124 -9.18 10.06 -3.53
N LEU A 125 -8.73 11.31 -3.67
CA LEU A 125 -8.92 12.08 -4.90
C LEU A 125 -8.28 11.38 -6.10
N ARG A 126 -7.00 11.00 -6.00
CA ARG A 126 -6.30 10.28 -7.07
C ARG A 126 -6.96 8.95 -7.41
N MET A 127 -7.50 8.23 -6.43
CA MET A 127 -8.19 6.95 -6.64
C MET A 127 -9.55 7.08 -7.35
N ARG A 128 -10.07 8.31 -7.43
CA ARG A 128 -11.36 8.62 -8.06
C ARG A 128 -11.21 9.68 -9.14
N ASP A 129 -10.02 9.78 -9.76
CA ASP A 129 -9.74 10.70 -10.86
C ASP A 129 -10.15 12.16 -10.54
N PHE A 130 -9.98 12.56 -9.28
CA PHE A 130 -10.38 13.86 -8.72
C PHE A 130 -11.89 14.15 -8.74
N ASP A 131 -12.74 13.14 -8.91
CA ASP A 131 -14.17 13.22 -8.58
C ASP A 131 -14.34 13.33 -7.05
N ILE A 132 -14.72 14.52 -6.60
CA ILE A 132 -14.78 14.87 -5.18
C ILE A 132 -15.90 14.13 -4.46
N GLU A 133 -17.06 13.95 -5.10
CA GLU A 133 -18.18 13.24 -4.47
C GLU A 133 -17.87 11.73 -4.37
N ALA A 134 -17.30 11.14 -5.42
CA ALA A 134 -16.88 9.75 -5.39
C ALA A 134 -15.73 9.53 -4.37
N ALA A 135 -14.81 10.49 -4.23
CA ALA A 135 -13.76 10.46 -3.22
C ALA A 135 -14.34 10.57 -1.80
N LYS A 136 -15.32 11.44 -1.58
CA LYS A 136 -16.03 11.60 -0.29
C LYS A 136 -16.76 10.33 0.11
N ASP A 137 -17.51 9.71 -0.80
CA ASP A 137 -18.19 8.43 -0.56
C ASP A 137 -17.19 7.33 -0.20
N MET A 138 -16.08 7.24 -0.96
CA MET A 138 -15.03 6.26 -0.69
C MET A 138 -14.35 6.48 0.66
N PHE A 139 -14.04 7.73 1.02
CA PHE A 139 -13.47 8.07 2.33
C PHE A 139 -14.44 7.69 3.45
N SER A 140 -15.73 7.99 3.29
CA SER A 140 -16.77 7.63 4.26
C SER A 140 -16.85 6.11 4.47
N LYS A 141 -16.83 5.33 3.39
CA LYS A 141 -16.78 3.86 3.45
C LYS A 141 -15.51 3.34 4.13
N PHE A 142 -14.38 3.99 3.88
CA PHE A 142 -13.11 3.67 4.55
C PHE A 142 -13.20 3.89 6.06
N ILE A 143 -13.70 5.04 6.53
CA ILE A 143 -13.87 5.31 7.97
C ILE A 143 -14.80 4.28 8.60
N LYS A 144 -15.96 4.02 7.98
CA LYS A 144 -16.90 3.00 8.46
C LYS A 144 -16.27 1.62 8.57
N TRP A 145 -15.52 1.18 7.56
CA TRP A 145 -14.83 -0.11 7.59
C TRP A 145 -13.83 -0.19 8.75
N ARG A 146 -13.11 0.89 9.04
CA ARG A 146 -12.15 0.92 10.16
C ARG A 146 -12.84 0.81 11.51
N GLU A 147 -14.00 1.45 11.67
CA GLU A 147 -14.82 1.33 12.88
C GLU A 147 -15.35 -0.10 13.04
N ASP A 148 -15.97 -0.64 12.00
CA ASP A 148 -16.57 -1.98 11.99
C ASP A 148 -15.48 -3.07 12.24
N PHE A 149 -14.29 -2.92 11.66
CA PHE A 149 -13.17 -3.86 11.82
C PHE A 149 -12.32 -3.60 13.08
N LYS A 150 -12.55 -2.49 13.80
CA LYS A 150 -11.73 -2.03 14.93
C LYS A 150 -10.25 -1.87 14.58
N THR A 151 -9.97 -1.36 13.38
CA THR A 151 -8.61 -1.26 12.84
C THR A 151 -7.70 -0.37 13.70
N ASP A 152 -8.24 0.69 14.31
CA ASP A 152 -7.44 1.63 15.09
C ASP A 152 -6.86 1.04 16.39
N THR A 153 -7.50 0.01 16.95
CA THR A 153 -7.06 -0.66 18.18
C THR A 153 -6.39 -2.01 17.92
N ILE A 154 -6.35 -2.47 16.66
CA ILE A 154 -5.84 -3.81 16.28
C ILE A 154 -4.42 -4.10 16.77
N SER A 155 -3.56 -3.08 16.80
CA SER A 155 -2.17 -3.24 17.26
C SER A 155 -2.06 -3.59 18.75
N LYS A 156 -3.08 -3.25 19.54
CA LYS A 156 -3.16 -3.55 20.99
C LYS A 156 -4.00 -4.80 21.24
N ASP A 157 -5.10 -4.93 20.51
CA ASP A 157 -6.14 -5.94 20.81
C ASP A 157 -5.86 -7.29 20.16
N PHE A 158 -5.03 -7.33 19.11
CA PHE A 158 -4.79 -8.54 18.32
C PHE A 158 -3.33 -8.99 18.41
N LYS A 159 -3.13 -10.17 19.00
CA LYS A 159 -1.87 -10.90 19.01
C LYS A 159 -1.97 -12.11 18.08
N PHE A 160 -1.05 -12.17 17.12
CA PHE A 160 -0.94 -13.29 16.18
C PHE A 160 0.13 -14.27 16.69
N GLU A 161 -0.30 -15.25 17.48
CA GLU A 161 0.60 -16.15 18.21
C GLU A 161 1.19 -17.22 17.29
N GLU A 162 0.40 -17.66 16.31
CA GLU A 162 0.78 -18.66 15.31
C GLU A 162 1.67 -18.09 14.17
N LYS A 163 2.15 -16.86 14.30
CA LYS A 163 2.92 -16.16 13.26
C LYS A 163 4.09 -16.99 12.72
N GLU A 164 4.89 -17.59 13.60
CA GLU A 164 6.09 -18.33 13.18
C GLU A 164 5.71 -19.61 12.42
N GLU A 165 4.63 -20.30 12.80
CA GLU A 165 4.13 -21.45 12.05
C GLU A 165 3.55 -21.04 10.69
N VAL A 166 2.83 -19.91 10.64
CA VAL A 166 2.34 -19.33 9.38
C VAL A 166 3.50 -18.95 8.46
N LYS A 167 4.62 -18.42 8.96
CA LYS A 167 5.79 -18.10 8.13
C LYS A 167 6.44 -19.33 7.51
N LYS A 168 6.30 -20.52 8.11
CA LYS A 168 6.83 -21.78 7.54
C LYS A 168 6.03 -22.25 6.34
N CYS A 169 4.71 -22.07 6.33
CA CYS A 169 3.82 -22.49 5.23
C CYS A 169 3.46 -21.36 4.25
N TYR A 170 3.61 -20.10 4.64
CA TYR A 170 3.38 -18.93 3.81
C TYR A 170 4.53 -17.95 4.02
N PRO A 171 5.71 -18.15 3.39
CA PRO A 171 6.86 -17.28 3.63
C PRO A 171 6.66 -15.89 3.02
N HIS A 172 6.62 -14.86 3.86
CA HIS A 172 6.45 -13.47 3.44
C HIS A 172 7.06 -12.50 4.46
N GLY A 173 7.22 -11.23 4.11
CA GLY A 173 7.62 -10.19 5.06
C GLY A 173 8.34 -9.01 4.44
N PHE A 174 8.67 -8.02 5.27
CA PHE A 174 9.43 -6.85 4.84
C PHE A 174 10.94 -7.06 5.02
N HIS A 175 11.74 -6.63 4.05
CA HIS A 175 13.19 -6.73 4.09
C HIS A 175 13.89 -5.55 3.39
N GLY A 176 14.43 -4.61 4.16
CA GLY A 176 15.17 -3.47 3.62
C GLY A 176 14.30 -2.46 2.87
N VAL A 177 14.95 -1.64 2.05
CA VAL A 177 14.34 -0.59 1.21
C VAL A 177 14.92 -0.65 -0.20
N ASP A 178 14.17 -0.22 -1.20
CA ASP A 178 14.66 -0.12 -2.57
C ASP A 178 15.51 1.14 -2.79
N LYS A 179 16.05 1.32 -4.01
CA LYS A 179 16.85 2.51 -4.38
C LYS A 179 16.10 3.84 -4.27
N TYR A 180 14.77 3.81 -4.14
CA TYR A 180 13.93 4.98 -3.95
C TYR A 180 13.48 5.13 -2.50
N GLY A 181 13.96 4.29 -1.58
CA GLY A 181 13.61 4.35 -0.16
C GLY A 181 12.27 3.73 0.20
N ARG A 182 11.60 3.04 -0.75
CA ARG A 182 10.33 2.34 -0.47
C ARG A 182 10.64 1.04 0.28
N PRO A 183 9.90 0.70 1.35
CA PRO A 183 10.08 -0.59 2.03
C PRO A 183 9.81 -1.72 1.04
N ILE A 184 10.65 -2.76 1.06
CA ILE A 184 10.48 -3.94 0.20
C ILE A 184 9.68 -5.00 0.95
N TYR A 185 8.59 -5.46 0.36
CA TYR A 185 7.80 -6.59 0.82
C TYR A 185 8.04 -7.79 -0.11
N ILE A 186 8.37 -8.94 0.46
CA ILE A 186 8.68 -10.17 -0.28
C ILE A 186 7.64 -11.21 0.10
N GLU A 187 7.08 -11.89 -0.89
CA GLU A 187 6.14 -12.99 -0.71
C GLU A 187 6.51 -14.13 -1.65
N ARG A 188 6.74 -15.33 -1.08
CA ARG A 188 7.17 -16.51 -1.85
C ARG A 188 5.98 -17.42 -2.11
N ILE A 189 5.18 -17.01 -3.09
CA ILE A 189 3.92 -17.66 -3.48
C ILE A 189 4.15 -19.12 -3.87
N GLY A 190 5.22 -19.44 -4.58
CA GLY A 190 5.50 -20.83 -4.98
C GLY A 190 5.89 -21.78 -3.85
N MET A 191 6.10 -21.26 -2.63
CA MET A 191 6.33 -22.07 -1.43
C MET A 191 5.10 -22.19 -0.54
N VAL A 192 3.96 -21.64 -0.98
CA VAL A 192 2.76 -21.60 -0.16
C VAL A 192 2.13 -22.99 -0.05
N ASP A 193 1.96 -23.46 1.17
CA ASP A 193 1.14 -24.62 1.51
C ASP A 193 -0.19 -24.16 2.14
N LEU A 194 -1.22 -24.04 1.31
CA LEU A 194 -2.56 -23.61 1.74
C LEU A 194 -3.22 -24.62 2.69
N ASN A 195 -2.97 -25.92 2.51
CA ASN A 195 -3.56 -26.95 3.37
C ASN A 195 -3.03 -26.80 4.79
N LYS A 196 -1.72 -26.62 4.93
CA LYS A 196 -1.09 -26.38 6.22
C LYS A 196 -1.45 -25.02 6.80
N LEU A 197 -1.55 -23.97 5.98
CA LEU A 197 -1.98 -22.65 6.43
C LEU A 197 -3.37 -22.71 7.10
N LEU A 198 -4.33 -23.39 6.48
CA LEU A 198 -5.69 -23.55 7.00
C LEU A 198 -5.79 -24.46 8.24
N GLN A 199 -4.76 -25.26 8.52
CA GLN A 199 -4.64 -26.03 9.76
C GLN A 199 -4.02 -25.20 10.90
N VAL A 200 -3.12 -24.28 10.58
CA VAL A 200 -2.38 -23.46 11.55
C VAL A 200 -3.17 -22.22 11.99
N THR A 201 -3.90 -21.60 11.08
CA THR A 201 -4.66 -20.37 11.36
C THR A 201 -6.02 -20.38 10.66
N THR A 202 -6.88 -19.43 11.04
CA THR A 202 -8.15 -19.20 10.35
C THR A 202 -8.02 -18.03 9.39
N LEU A 203 -8.85 -18.00 8.34
CA LEU A 203 -8.87 -16.89 7.39
C LEU A 203 -9.12 -15.55 8.10
N GLU A 204 -10.03 -15.51 9.09
CA GLU A 204 -10.31 -14.30 9.84
C GLU A 204 -9.08 -13.78 10.60
N ARG A 205 -8.35 -14.67 11.29
CA ARG A 205 -7.14 -14.31 12.02
C ARG A 205 -6.03 -13.89 11.07
N PHE A 206 -5.88 -14.57 9.94
CA PHE A 206 -4.90 -14.23 8.92
C PHE A 206 -5.18 -12.85 8.30
N VAL A 207 -6.44 -12.53 8.01
CA VAL A 207 -6.85 -11.20 7.55
C VAL A 207 -6.56 -10.13 8.61
N LYS A 208 -6.90 -10.37 9.88
CA LYS A 208 -6.55 -9.44 10.99
C LYS A 208 -5.04 -9.24 11.11
N TYR A 209 -4.25 -10.29 10.92
CA TYR A 209 -2.80 -10.20 10.88
C TYR A 209 -2.30 -9.31 9.73
N HIS A 210 -2.80 -9.49 8.51
CA HIS A 210 -2.45 -8.62 7.39
C HIS A 210 -2.86 -7.17 7.60
N VAL A 211 -4.04 -6.91 8.15
CA VAL A 211 -4.48 -5.54 8.51
C VAL A 211 -3.57 -4.93 9.58
N SER A 212 -3.18 -5.71 10.60
CA SER A 212 -2.22 -5.27 11.63
C SER A 212 -0.86 -4.93 11.03
N GLU A 213 -0.36 -5.73 10.08
CA GLU A 213 0.88 -5.43 9.36
C GLU A 213 0.78 -4.18 8.48
N GLN A 214 -0.38 -3.93 7.85
CA GLN A 214 -0.64 -2.69 7.11
C GLN A 214 -0.63 -1.46 8.03
N GLU A 215 -1.27 -1.53 9.21
CA GLU A 215 -1.23 -0.44 10.19
C GLU A 215 0.20 -0.16 10.67
N LYS A 216 1.03 -1.19 10.87
CA LYS A 216 2.47 -1.02 11.16
C LYS A 216 3.22 -0.38 9.99
N THR A 217 2.87 -0.71 8.76
CA THR A 217 3.48 -0.08 7.58
C THR A 217 3.18 1.41 7.56
N LEU A 218 1.91 1.80 7.75
CA LEU A 218 1.49 3.20 7.75
C LEU A 218 2.08 4.00 8.92
N SER A 219 2.11 3.42 10.13
CA SER A 219 2.50 4.13 11.35
C SER A 219 4.00 4.09 11.67
N ILE A 220 4.74 3.11 11.13
CA ILE A 220 6.16 2.89 11.46
C ILE A 220 7.00 2.90 10.19
N ARG A 221 6.73 1.99 9.24
CA ARG A 221 7.64 1.79 8.09
C ARG A 221 7.70 3.02 7.19
N TYR A 222 6.55 3.58 6.81
CA TYR A 222 6.49 4.77 5.95
C TYR A 222 7.14 6.00 6.60
N PRO A 223 6.86 6.35 7.88
CA PRO A 223 7.59 7.41 8.55
C PRO A 223 9.11 7.18 8.62
N SER A 224 9.55 5.97 8.99
CA SER A 224 10.97 5.63 9.05
C SER A 224 11.66 5.76 7.68
N CYS A 225 11.01 5.25 6.63
CA CYS A 225 11.50 5.34 5.26
C CYS A 225 11.52 6.79 4.76
N SER A 226 10.52 7.58 5.12
CA SER A 226 10.45 9.00 4.74
C SER A 226 11.58 9.82 5.35
N ILE A 227 11.87 9.59 6.64
CA ILE A 227 12.98 10.24 7.34
C ILE A 227 14.32 9.85 6.71
N HIS A 228 14.52 8.56 6.46
CA HIS A 228 15.76 8.06 5.85
C HIS A 228 15.98 8.65 4.45
N SER A 229 14.92 8.74 3.66
CA SER A 229 14.97 9.14 2.25
C SER A 229 14.83 10.66 2.04
N LYS A 230 14.57 11.42 3.11
CA LYS A 230 14.29 12.87 3.09
C LYS A 230 13.20 13.25 2.09
N LYS A 231 12.18 12.40 1.97
CA LYS A 231 11.03 12.60 1.07
C LYS A 231 9.83 11.82 1.58
N HIS A 232 8.63 12.16 1.11
CA HIS A 232 7.43 11.41 1.47
C HIS A 232 7.46 10.00 0.87
N ILE A 233 7.39 8.97 1.73
CA ILE A 233 7.22 7.56 1.32
C ILE A 233 5.83 7.11 1.71
N ALA A 234 5.02 6.77 0.71
CA ALA A 234 3.65 6.28 0.87
C ALA A 234 3.34 5.05 0.00
N SER A 235 4.38 4.40 -0.53
CA SER A 235 4.27 3.21 -1.36
C SER A 235 5.30 2.16 -0.94
N THR A 236 5.06 0.92 -1.34
CA THR A 236 5.85 -0.28 -1.03
C THR A 236 6.25 -0.94 -2.33
N THR A 237 7.47 -1.47 -2.40
CA THR A 237 7.91 -2.31 -3.52
C THR A 237 7.67 -3.76 -3.16
N SER A 238 6.78 -4.44 -3.90
CA SER A 238 6.45 -5.85 -3.65
C SER A 238 7.16 -6.78 -4.64
N ILE A 239 7.81 -7.81 -4.11
CA ILE A 239 8.44 -8.89 -4.88
C ILE A 239 7.64 -10.15 -4.61
N LEU A 240 7.00 -10.66 -5.67
CA LEU A 240 6.20 -11.89 -5.63
C LEU A 240 6.99 -13.01 -6.32
N ASP A 241 7.58 -13.90 -5.54
CA ASP A 241 8.31 -15.06 -6.05
C ASP A 241 7.32 -16.19 -6.36
N VAL A 242 7.07 -16.38 -7.66
CA VAL A 242 6.17 -17.40 -8.19
C VAL A 242 6.89 -18.69 -8.60
N GLY A 243 8.19 -18.82 -8.32
CA GLY A 243 8.94 -20.04 -8.60
C GLY A 243 8.40 -21.22 -7.81
N GLY A 244 8.02 -22.30 -8.47
CA GLY A 244 7.42 -23.49 -7.84
C GLY A 244 5.89 -23.48 -7.80
N VAL A 245 5.24 -22.41 -8.29
CA VAL A 245 3.80 -22.46 -8.57
C VAL A 245 3.59 -23.40 -9.76
N VAL A 246 3.22 -24.64 -9.48
CA VAL A 246 2.73 -25.58 -10.49
C VAL A 246 1.29 -25.21 -10.79
N SER A 247 0.97 -25.06 -12.08
CA SER A 247 -0.38 -24.88 -12.57
C SER A 247 -1.25 -26.05 -12.15
N ASN A 248 -2.07 -25.88 -11.11
CA ASN A 248 -3.21 -26.76 -10.84
C ASN A 248 -4.37 -26.36 -11.78
N PHE A 249 -4.10 -26.34 -13.10
CA PHE A 249 -5.10 -26.18 -14.15
C PHE A 249 -5.25 -27.49 -14.91
#